data_AF-A0A1I6IXQ7-F1
#
_entry.id   AF-A0A1I6IXQ7-F1
#
_cell.length_a   1.000
_cell.length_b   1.000
_cell.length_c   1.000
_cell.angle_alpha   90.00
_cell.angle_beta   90.00
_cell.angle_gamma   90.00
#
_symmetry.space_group_name_H-M   'P 1'
#
loop_
_entity.id
_entity.type
_entity.pdbx_description
1 polymer ?
#
loop_
_entity_poly.entity_id
_entity_poly.type
_entity_poly.pdbx_seq_one_letter_code
_entity_poly.pdbx_strand_id
1 'polypeptide(L)'
;MKTVLVVGAGGILAPAATSLVAGGADVTGIGRSRAMPEGVHALFVDATDAAALRTALGDRRFDEALVYGRTVTDASMRALRERVASRVAFVRTSAGADPANGDLDVPDDVLQLGWHEQPDGTTRWHTPVEVSELALAVLGDGRPRILGVVRPWSARP
;
A
#
# COMPACT_ATOMS: atom_id res chain seq x y z
N MET A 1 -0.23 3.62 22.09
CA MET A 1 0.39 2.76 21.06
C MET A 1 -0.57 2.75 19.87
N LYS A 2 -0.11 3.06 18.66
CA LYS A 2 -0.98 3.05 17.47
C LYS A 2 -1.10 1.62 16.92
N THR A 3 -2.29 1.25 16.47
CA THR A 3 -2.58 -0.02 15.80
C THR A 3 -2.64 0.22 14.29
N VAL A 4 -1.81 -0.47 13.51
CA VAL A 4 -1.68 -0.24 12.06
C VAL A 4 -1.89 -1.52 11.28
N LEU A 5 -2.77 -1.46 10.29
CA LEU A 5 -2.99 -2.56 9.36
C LEU A 5 -2.14 -2.38 8.09
N VAL A 6 -1.38 -3.39 7.68
CA VAL A 6 -0.58 -3.33 6.44
C VAL A 6 -0.98 -4.46 5.50
N VAL A 7 -1.61 -4.12 4.36
CA VAL A 7 -2.04 -5.08 3.34
C VAL A 7 -0.99 -5.16 2.23
N GLY A 8 -0.32 -6.30 2.14
CA GLY A 8 0.91 -6.46 1.34
C GLY A 8 2.19 -6.48 2.17
N ALA A 9 2.07 -6.71 3.50
CA ALA A 9 3.17 -6.69 4.47
C ALA A 9 4.24 -7.77 4.24
N GLY A 10 3.93 -8.88 3.57
CA GLY A 10 4.93 -9.88 3.16
C GLY A 10 5.57 -9.60 1.78
N GLY A 11 5.28 -8.44 1.18
CA GLY A 11 5.64 -8.10 -0.20
C GLY A 11 6.24 -6.71 -0.31
N ILE A 12 5.72 -5.90 -1.23
CA ILE A 12 6.25 -4.55 -1.54
C ILE A 12 6.23 -3.61 -0.32
N LEU A 13 5.35 -3.86 0.66
CA LEU A 13 5.23 -3.06 1.89
C LEU A 13 5.90 -3.71 3.10
N ALA A 14 6.70 -4.76 2.92
CA ALA A 14 7.44 -5.36 4.02
C ALA A 14 8.35 -4.36 4.74
N PRO A 15 9.13 -3.50 4.05
CA PRO A 15 9.93 -2.49 4.73
C PRO A 15 9.09 -1.49 5.54
N ALA A 16 7.93 -1.08 5.02
CA ALA A 16 7.01 -0.19 5.77
C ALA A 16 6.52 -0.84 7.07
N ALA A 17 6.13 -2.12 7.02
CA ALA A 17 5.72 -2.85 8.21
C ALA A 17 6.85 -2.95 9.24
N THR A 18 8.09 -3.25 8.81
CA THR A 18 9.27 -3.25 9.68
C THR A 18 9.49 -1.89 10.34
N SER A 19 9.43 -0.80 9.57
CA SER A 19 9.61 0.56 10.09
C SER A 19 8.52 0.95 11.10
N LEU A 20 7.27 0.53 10.89
CA LEU A 20 6.17 0.77 11.83
C LEU A 20 6.39 0.04 13.16
N VAL A 21 6.80 -1.25 13.11
CA VAL A 21 7.16 -2.02 14.31
C VAL A 21 8.33 -1.36 15.05
N ALA A 22 9.38 -0.97 14.33
CA ALA A 22 10.53 -0.27 14.92
C ALA A 22 10.15 1.08 15.56
N GLY A 23 9.12 1.74 15.03
CA GLY A 23 8.51 2.94 15.59
C GLY A 23 7.58 2.69 16.79
N GLY A 24 7.43 1.44 17.24
CA GLY A 24 6.60 1.06 18.38
C GLY A 24 5.11 0.94 18.07
N ALA A 25 4.71 0.79 16.81
CA ALA A 25 3.33 0.48 16.44
C ALA A 25 3.02 -1.01 16.64
N ASP A 26 1.77 -1.31 16.97
CA ASP A 26 1.21 -2.66 16.92
C ASP A 26 0.71 -2.93 15.49
N VAL A 27 1.44 -3.78 14.76
CA VAL A 27 1.23 -3.97 13.32
C VAL A 27 0.58 -5.31 13.04
N THR A 28 -0.59 -5.29 12.39
CA THR A 28 -1.18 -6.47 11.76
C THR A 28 -0.89 -6.47 10.27
N GLY A 29 -0.25 -7.54 9.78
CA GLY A 29 0.11 -7.69 8.37
C GLY A 29 -0.80 -8.67 7.64
N ILE A 30 -1.35 -8.26 6.50
CA ILE A 30 -2.14 -9.12 5.61
C ILE A 30 -1.30 -9.56 4.41
N GLY A 31 -1.34 -10.85 4.11
CA GLY A 31 -0.76 -11.46 2.91
C GLY A 31 -1.29 -12.87 2.68
N ARG A 32 -1.01 -13.48 1.53
CA ARG A 32 -1.54 -14.82 1.22
C ARG A 32 -0.75 -15.96 1.87
N SER A 33 0.58 -15.91 1.76
CA SER A 33 1.44 -17.04 2.17
C SER A 33 2.90 -16.69 2.44
N ARG A 34 3.31 -15.44 2.21
CA ARG A 34 4.70 -15.01 2.44
C ARG A 34 4.93 -14.74 3.92
N ALA A 35 6.11 -15.09 4.42
CA ALA A 35 6.53 -14.75 5.77
C ALA A 35 6.37 -13.25 6.03
N MET A 36 5.90 -12.91 7.23
CA MET A 36 5.80 -11.53 7.68
C MET A 36 7.12 -11.09 8.33
N PRO A 37 7.45 -9.79 8.30
CA PRO A 37 8.54 -9.26 9.10
C PRO A 37 8.39 -9.59 10.60
N GLU A 38 9.51 -9.64 11.31
CA GLU A 38 9.51 -9.82 12.76
C GLU A 38 8.68 -8.74 13.46
N GLY A 39 7.93 -9.13 14.49
CA GLY A 39 7.04 -8.25 15.26
C GLY A 39 5.70 -7.92 14.59
N VAL A 40 5.45 -8.37 13.35
CA VAL A 40 4.16 -8.20 12.67
C VAL A 40 3.21 -9.36 12.99
N HIS A 41 2.01 -9.05 13.48
CA HIS A 41 0.94 -10.03 13.65
C HIS A 41 0.40 -10.48 12.30
N ALA A 42 0.72 -11.71 11.91
CA ALA A 42 0.35 -12.25 10.61
C ALA A 42 -1.14 -12.61 10.52
N LEU A 43 -1.78 -12.17 9.44
CA LEU A 43 -3.11 -12.60 9.04
C LEU A 43 -3.06 -13.09 7.59
N PHE A 44 -3.11 -14.41 7.43
CA PHE A 44 -3.00 -15.05 6.12
C PHE A 44 -4.38 -15.18 5.46
N VAL A 45 -4.67 -14.29 4.51
CA VAL A 45 -5.92 -14.28 3.73
C VAL A 45 -5.68 -13.69 2.34
N ASP A 46 -6.45 -14.12 1.35
CA ASP A 46 -6.52 -13.44 0.07
C ASP A 46 -7.38 -12.17 0.21
N ALA A 47 -6.72 -11.01 0.27
CA ALA A 47 -7.41 -9.73 0.41
C ALA A 47 -8.17 -9.29 -0.85
N THR A 48 -8.15 -10.04 -1.96
CA THR A 48 -9.07 -9.83 -3.08
C THR A 48 -10.45 -10.44 -2.83
N ASP A 49 -10.55 -11.42 -1.92
CA ASP A 49 -11.83 -11.97 -1.45
C ASP A 49 -12.32 -11.15 -0.24
N ALA A 50 -13.23 -10.21 -0.51
CA ALA A 50 -13.75 -9.32 0.50
C ALA A 50 -14.52 -10.06 1.62
N ALA A 51 -15.14 -11.20 1.33
CA ALA A 51 -15.86 -11.97 2.35
C ALA A 51 -14.88 -12.68 3.29
N ALA A 52 -13.88 -13.37 2.73
CA ALA A 52 -12.81 -13.99 3.50
C ALA A 52 -12.05 -12.95 4.34
N LEU A 53 -11.75 -11.79 3.75
CA LEU A 53 -11.10 -10.67 4.45
C LEU A 53 -11.92 -10.20 5.66
N ARG A 54 -13.23 -9.97 5.51
CA ARG A 54 -14.10 -9.57 6.64
C ARG A 54 -14.10 -10.61 7.75
N THR A 55 -14.25 -11.89 7.39
CA THR A 55 -14.22 -13.00 8.36
C THR A 55 -12.90 -13.04 9.11
N ALA A 56 -11.77 -12.91 8.42
CA ALA A 56 -10.46 -12.94 9.03
C ALA A 56 -10.23 -11.74 9.96
N LEU A 57 -10.65 -10.54 9.55
CA LEU A 57 -10.56 -9.34 10.39
C LEU A 57 -11.41 -9.44 11.66
N GLY A 58 -12.52 -10.20 11.64
CA GLY A 58 -13.39 -10.38 12.80
C GLY A 58 -13.99 -9.05 13.24
N ASP A 59 -13.79 -8.63 14.50
CA ASP A 59 -14.19 -7.31 15.02
C ASP A 59 -13.03 -6.33 15.21
N ARG A 60 -11.81 -6.72 14.78
CA ARG A 60 -10.61 -5.88 14.92
C ARG A 60 -10.83 -4.48 14.31
N ARG A 61 -10.21 -3.50 14.96
CA ARG A 61 -10.17 -2.09 14.58
C ARG A 61 -8.73 -1.61 14.59
N PHE A 62 -8.42 -0.66 13.72
CA PHE A 62 -7.09 -0.10 13.53
C PHE A 62 -7.18 1.43 13.52
N ASP A 63 -6.13 2.10 13.97
CA ASP A 63 -6.05 3.56 13.88
C ASP A 63 -5.82 3.97 12.42
N GLU A 64 -4.92 3.27 11.74
CA GLU A 64 -4.40 3.59 10.43
C GLU A 64 -4.21 2.33 9.58
N ALA A 65 -4.20 2.49 8.25
CA ALA A 65 -3.86 1.39 7.35
C ALA A 65 -2.99 1.83 6.17
N LEU A 66 -2.09 0.94 5.76
CA LEU A 66 -1.34 1.05 4.52
C LEU A 66 -1.71 -0.12 3.59
N VAL A 67 -2.18 0.20 2.38
CA VAL A 67 -2.75 -0.80 1.48
C VAL A 67 -2.11 -0.76 0.11
N TYR A 68 -1.54 -1.89 -0.32
CA TYR A 68 -1.08 -2.04 -1.69
C TYR A 68 -2.24 -2.40 -2.63
N GLY A 69 -2.51 -1.53 -3.61
CA GLY A 69 -3.69 -1.64 -4.47
C GLY A 69 -3.78 -2.93 -5.28
N ARG A 70 -2.65 -3.59 -5.58
CA ARG A 70 -2.66 -4.85 -6.36
C ARG A 70 -3.22 -6.04 -5.58
N THR A 71 -3.37 -5.94 -4.26
CA THR A 71 -3.80 -7.04 -3.40
C THR A 71 -5.23 -6.89 -2.90
N VAL A 72 -5.98 -5.91 -3.40
CA VAL A 72 -7.34 -5.62 -2.94
C VAL A 72 -8.26 -5.33 -4.12
N THR A 73 -9.55 -5.57 -3.91
CA THR A 73 -10.62 -5.08 -4.78
C THR A 73 -11.30 -3.86 -4.14
N ASP A 74 -12.17 -3.17 -4.87
CA ASP A 74 -12.98 -2.08 -4.30
C ASP A 74 -13.85 -2.55 -3.12
N ALA A 75 -14.39 -3.78 -3.20
CA ALA A 75 -15.16 -4.35 -2.11
C ALA A 75 -14.30 -4.60 -0.87
N SER A 76 -13.07 -5.06 -1.05
CA SER A 76 -12.11 -5.22 0.04
C SER A 76 -11.67 -3.87 0.62
N MET A 77 -11.44 -2.86 -0.22
CA MET A 77 -11.11 -1.51 0.24
C MET A 77 -12.22 -0.90 1.10
N ARG A 78 -13.49 -1.09 0.73
CA ARG A 78 -14.62 -0.69 1.59
C ARG A 78 -14.58 -1.40 2.94
N ALA A 79 -14.40 -2.72 2.93
CA ALA A 79 -14.30 -3.50 4.16
C ALA A 79 -13.12 -3.07 5.06
N LEU A 80 -11.98 -2.69 4.48
CA LEU A 80 -10.82 -2.18 5.22
C LEU A 80 -11.12 -0.82 5.85
N ARG A 81 -11.68 0.12 5.07
CA ARG A 81 -12.04 1.47 5.55
C ARG A 81 -13.01 1.44 6.73
N GLU A 82 -13.97 0.51 6.73
CA GLU A 82 -14.90 0.31 7.86
C GLU A 82 -14.18 -0.09 9.18
N ARG A 83 -12.94 -0.57 9.10
CA ARG A 83 -12.14 -0.99 10.27
C ARG A 83 -11.09 0.00 10.71
N VAL A 84 -10.92 1.09 9.97
CA VAL A 84 -9.86 2.08 10.20
C VAL A 84 -10.47 3.37 10.70
N ALA A 85 -10.02 3.84 11.86
CA ALA A 85 -10.59 5.01 12.52
C ALA A 85 -10.18 6.34 11.85
N SER A 86 -8.95 6.41 11.35
CA SER A 86 -8.39 7.63 10.77
C SER A 86 -8.12 7.46 9.27
N ARG A 87 -6.90 7.05 8.91
CA ARG A 87 -6.40 7.19 7.54
C ARG A 87 -6.07 5.86 6.91
N VAL A 88 -6.40 5.73 5.63
CA VAL A 88 -5.98 4.61 4.78
C VAL A 88 -5.10 5.15 3.67
N ALA A 89 -3.77 5.04 3.84
CA ALA A 89 -2.84 5.34 2.76
C ALA A 89 -2.88 4.23 1.70
N PHE A 90 -3.23 4.60 0.48
CA PHE A 90 -3.43 3.68 -0.63
C PHE A 90 -2.28 3.78 -1.65
N VAL A 91 -1.54 2.69 -1.80
CA VAL A 91 -0.45 2.59 -2.77
C VAL A 91 -1.01 2.08 -4.09
N ARG A 92 -1.35 3.02 -4.98
CA ARG A 92 -1.93 2.77 -6.31
C ARG A 92 -0.83 2.41 -7.30
N THR A 93 -1.01 1.31 -8.04
CA THR A 93 -0.01 0.87 -9.03
C THR A 93 0.03 1.81 -10.24
N SER A 94 1.05 1.67 -11.09
CA SER A 94 1.19 2.44 -12.33
C SER A 94 0.02 2.33 -13.28
N ALA A 95 -0.78 1.25 -13.23
CA ALA A 95 -2.01 1.11 -14.01
C ALA A 95 -3.03 2.24 -13.73
N GLY A 96 -3.02 2.81 -12.52
CA GLY A 96 -3.87 3.96 -12.18
C GLY A 96 -3.50 5.24 -12.93
N ALA A 97 -2.33 5.29 -13.57
CA ALA A 97 -1.90 6.39 -14.40
C ALA A 97 -2.03 6.11 -15.90
N ASP A 98 -2.62 5.01 -16.34
CA ASP A 98 -2.80 4.72 -17.77
C ASP A 98 -3.55 5.88 -18.48
N PRO A 99 -2.99 6.48 -19.55
CA PRO A 99 -3.66 7.54 -20.31
C PRO A 99 -5.05 7.17 -20.84
N ALA A 100 -5.34 5.88 -21.02
CA ALA A 100 -6.67 5.42 -21.40
C ALA A 100 -7.76 5.76 -20.36
N ASN A 101 -7.36 6.04 -19.11
CA ASN A 101 -8.26 6.47 -18.03
C ASN A 101 -8.46 8.00 -17.97
N GLY A 102 -7.83 8.76 -18.88
CA GLY A 102 -7.87 10.22 -18.91
C GLY A 102 -6.71 10.88 -18.17
N ASP A 103 -6.93 12.11 -17.71
CA ASP A 103 -5.92 12.87 -16.96
C ASP A 103 -5.69 12.24 -15.59
N LEU A 104 -4.41 12.22 -15.18
CA LEU A 104 -4.04 11.67 -13.89
C LEU A 104 -4.44 12.61 -12.76
N ASP A 105 -5.42 12.18 -11.98
CA ASP A 105 -5.74 12.74 -10.67
C ASP A 105 -5.21 11.83 -9.55
N VAL A 106 -4.55 12.41 -8.56
CA VAL A 106 -3.99 11.71 -7.39
C VAL A 106 -4.68 12.27 -6.14
N PRO A 107 -5.71 11.58 -5.62
CA PRO A 107 -6.42 12.02 -4.43
C PRO A 107 -5.54 12.01 -3.17
N ASP A 108 -5.99 12.72 -2.14
CA ASP A 108 -5.43 12.61 -0.79
C ASP A 108 -5.33 11.16 -0.33
N ASP A 109 -4.37 10.90 0.55
CA ASP A 109 -4.02 9.57 1.07
C ASP A 109 -3.58 8.58 -0.02
N VAL A 110 -3.32 9.01 -1.26
CA VAL A 110 -2.83 8.14 -2.35
C VAL A 110 -1.34 8.36 -2.64
N LEU A 111 -0.60 7.25 -2.65
CA LEU A 111 0.68 7.14 -3.32
C LEU A 111 0.46 6.54 -4.71
N GLN A 112 0.62 7.34 -5.76
CA GLN A 112 0.66 6.85 -7.14
C GLN A 112 2.07 6.36 -7.48
N LEU A 113 2.20 5.07 -7.81
CA LEU A 113 3.46 4.51 -8.28
C LEU A 113 3.65 4.80 -9.78
N GLY A 114 4.79 5.39 -10.11
CA GLY A 114 5.33 5.49 -11.46
C GLY A 114 6.45 4.48 -11.69
N TRP A 115 7.44 4.89 -12.46
CA TRP A 115 8.71 4.19 -12.65
C TRP A 115 9.88 5.16 -12.49
N HIS A 116 11.06 4.61 -12.24
CA HIS A 116 12.28 5.39 -12.11
C HIS A 116 12.96 5.51 -13.47
N GLU A 117 13.28 6.73 -13.90
CA GLU A 117 14.14 7.00 -15.06
C GLU A 117 15.62 6.96 -14.65
N GLN A 118 16.39 6.17 -15.38
CA GLN A 118 17.84 6.08 -15.20
C GLN A 118 18.56 7.15 -16.04
N PRO A 119 19.79 7.54 -15.65
CA PRO A 119 20.58 8.52 -16.42
C PRO A 119 20.86 8.11 -17.88
N ASP A 120 20.80 6.81 -18.20
CA ASP A 120 20.98 6.27 -19.55
C ASP A 120 19.68 6.26 -20.40
N GLY A 121 18.59 6.82 -19.85
CA GLY A 121 17.28 6.87 -20.50
C GLY A 121 16.46 5.59 -20.36
N THR A 122 16.96 4.54 -19.69
CA THR A 122 16.18 3.34 -19.38
C THR A 122 15.25 3.58 -18.19
N THR A 123 14.26 2.71 -18.01
CA THR A 123 13.31 2.78 -16.90
C THR A 123 13.28 1.49 -16.10
N ARG A 124 12.99 1.60 -14.80
CA ARG A 124 12.83 0.44 -13.91
C ARG A 124 11.67 0.61 -12.93
N TRP A 125 11.21 -0.53 -12.40
CA TRP A 125 10.30 -0.54 -11.25
C TRP A 125 10.99 -0.04 -9.98
N HIS A 126 10.19 0.54 -9.09
CA HIS A 126 10.63 0.93 -7.75
C HIS A 126 10.87 -0.29 -6.87
N THR A 127 11.83 -0.15 -5.95
CA THR A 127 12.10 -1.18 -4.94
C THR A 127 11.07 -1.14 -3.80
N PRO A 128 10.90 -2.23 -3.03
CA PRO A 128 10.07 -2.21 -1.83
C PRO A 128 10.42 -1.09 -0.83
N VAL A 129 11.71 -0.75 -0.71
CA VAL A 129 12.19 0.31 0.20
C VAL A 129 11.71 1.67 -0.28
N GLU A 130 11.96 2.01 -1.55
CA GLU A 130 11.51 3.28 -2.16
C GLU A 130 9.99 3.46 -2.04
N VAL A 131 9.22 2.40 -2.29
CA VAL A 131 7.76 2.42 -2.14
C VAL A 131 7.37 2.64 -0.68
N SER A 132 8.00 1.93 0.25
CA SER A 132 7.66 1.96 1.67
C SER A 132 7.92 3.32 2.32
N GLU A 133 9.05 3.96 2.01
CA GLU A 133 9.39 5.27 2.54
C GLU A 133 8.33 6.31 2.19
N LEU A 134 7.97 6.40 0.91
CA LEU A 134 6.99 7.39 0.46
C LEU A 134 5.57 7.02 0.91
N ALA A 135 5.25 5.73 1.01
CA ALA A 135 3.99 5.24 1.52
C ALA A 135 3.77 5.63 2.99
N LEU A 136 4.81 5.52 3.83
CA LEU A 136 4.77 5.99 5.21
C LEU A 136 4.62 7.52 5.29
N ALA A 137 5.28 8.26 4.39
CA ALA A 137 5.12 9.70 4.32
C ALA A 137 3.68 10.11 3.98
N VAL A 138 3.00 9.38 3.08
CA VAL A 138 1.56 9.56 2.78
C VAL A 138 0.70 9.21 3.99
N LEU A 139 1.00 8.11 4.68
CA LEU A 139 0.27 7.75 5.89
C LEU A 139 0.40 8.82 6.98
N GLY A 140 1.56 9.45 7.11
CA GLY A 140 1.82 10.48 8.11
C GLY A 140 1.03 11.77 7.91
N ASP A 141 1.02 12.33 6.70
CA ASP A 141 0.44 13.66 6.44
C ASP A 141 -0.79 13.68 5.53
N GLY A 142 -1.14 12.55 4.91
CA GLY A 142 -2.26 12.41 3.97
C GLY A 142 -2.07 13.08 2.63
N ARG A 143 -0.91 13.70 2.36
CA ARG A 143 -0.69 14.44 1.12
C ARG A 143 -0.51 13.49 -0.06
N PRO A 144 -1.14 13.75 -1.21
CA PRO A 144 -0.98 12.94 -2.42
C PRO A 144 0.47 13.02 -2.90
N ARG A 145 1.00 11.88 -3.36
CA ARG A 145 2.37 11.80 -3.89
C ARG A 145 2.44 10.89 -5.12
N ILE A 146 3.37 11.21 -6.02
CA ILE A 146 3.78 10.35 -7.13
C ILE A 146 5.21 9.90 -6.84
N LEU A 147 5.47 8.60 -6.88
CA LEU A 147 6.83 8.06 -6.83
C LEU A 147 7.34 7.83 -8.25
N GLY A 148 8.40 8.53 -8.65
CA GLY A 148 8.98 8.45 -9.99
C GLY A 148 8.19 9.25 -11.02
N VAL A 149 8.30 8.85 -12.29
CA VAL A 149 7.58 9.43 -13.42
C VAL A 149 6.45 8.51 -13.88
N VAL A 150 5.40 9.09 -14.45
CA VAL A 150 4.23 8.37 -14.99
C VAL A 150 4.06 8.58 -16.50
N ARG A 151 4.94 9.35 -17.13
CA ARG A 151 4.92 9.70 -18.55
C ARG A 151 6.36 9.78 -19.09
N PRO A 152 6.55 9.53 -20.40
CA PRO A 152 5.56 9.05 -21.37
C PRO A 152 5.16 7.60 -21.11
N TRP A 153 3.89 7.22 -21.32
CA TRP A 153 3.41 5.87 -21.01
C TRP A 153 4.14 4.76 -21.80
N SER A 154 4.64 5.09 -22.99
CA SER A 154 5.48 4.22 -23.82
C SER A 154 6.82 3.85 -23.20
N ALA A 155 7.27 4.58 -22.17
CA ALA A 155 8.51 4.30 -21.44
C ALA A 155 8.27 3.47 -20.15
N ARG A 156 7.04 3.04 -19.90
CA ARG A 156 6.72 2.15 -18.76
C ARG A 156 7.46 0.81 -18.95
N PRO A 157 8.21 0.34 -17.93
CA PRO A 157 8.92 -0.95 -18.01
C PRO A 157 8.01 -2.17 -18.25
#